data_AF-A0A537HKR4-F1
#
_entry.id   AF-A0A537HKR4-F1
#
_cell.length_a   1.000
_cell.length_b   1.000
_cell.length_c   1.000
_cell.angle_alpha   90.00
_cell.angle_beta   90.00
_cell.angle_gamma   90.00
#
_symmetry.space_group_name_H-M   'P 1'
#
loop_
_entity.id
_entity.type
_entity.pdbx_description
1 polymer ?
#
loop_
_entity_poly.entity_id
_entity_poly.type
_entity_poly.pdbx_seq_one_letter_code
_entity_poly.pdbx_strand_id
1 'polypeptide(L)'
;MSRPKGAPLLGPVGFLFAAVGFTMAVIVARLFVVVEARCTQSCPVIRVQGFHIHHLYYGVILLLALSTIMVFATDVRTRWDSALIVGVGLGLIADEIGLLILRVPYWAIPSLATLAAFGLALYLATAYKLLTVGRRDFGLLDRYQTLSIFGVVLAMLGFLYFGRPLRAMYANAALVAWVSASILLLTFGRKHIQEIRRTPLNPVPPSP
;
A
#
# COMPACT_ATOMS: atom_id res chain seq x y z
N MET A 1 -3.81 -28.95 -5.39
CA MET A 1 -4.64 -28.45 -6.50
C MET A 1 -3.81 -27.47 -7.31
N SER A 2 -3.46 -27.82 -8.56
CA SER A 2 -2.61 -26.99 -9.42
C SER A 2 -3.41 -25.83 -10.03
N ARG A 3 -2.84 -24.62 -9.96
CA ARG A 3 -3.32 -23.40 -10.62
C ARG A 3 -3.74 -23.68 -12.07
N PRO A 4 -4.91 -23.22 -12.55
CA PRO A 4 -5.24 -23.28 -13.96
C PRO A 4 -4.16 -22.51 -14.74
N LYS A 5 -3.50 -23.19 -15.68
CA LYS A 5 -2.45 -22.60 -16.52
C LYS A 5 -3.03 -21.35 -17.22
N GLY A 6 -2.39 -20.20 -17.03
CA GLY A 6 -2.74 -18.96 -17.75
C GLY A 6 -3.51 -17.88 -16.97
N ALA A 7 -4.07 -18.16 -15.78
CA ALA A 7 -4.73 -17.10 -14.99
C ALA A 7 -3.68 -16.10 -14.45
N PRO A 8 -3.78 -14.78 -14.74
CA PRO A 8 -2.83 -13.78 -14.25
C PRO A 8 -2.83 -13.71 -12.71
N LEU A 9 -1.68 -13.41 -12.12
CA LEU A 9 -1.51 -13.43 -10.66
C LEU A 9 -2.42 -12.41 -9.96
N LEU A 10 -2.50 -11.17 -10.50
CA LEU A 10 -3.15 -10.02 -9.86
C LEU A 10 -4.35 -9.45 -10.64
N GLY A 11 -4.43 -9.66 -11.96
CA GLY A 11 -5.40 -8.94 -12.81
C GLY A 11 -5.22 -7.42 -12.76
N PRO A 12 -6.06 -6.62 -13.47
CA PRO A 12 -5.99 -5.16 -13.41
C PRO A 12 -6.27 -4.59 -12.01
N VAL A 13 -7.19 -5.19 -11.24
CA VAL A 13 -7.53 -4.73 -9.88
C VAL A 13 -6.35 -4.89 -8.91
N GLY A 14 -5.65 -6.02 -8.95
CA GLY A 14 -4.49 -6.22 -8.07
C GLY A 14 -3.37 -5.23 -8.37
N PHE A 15 -3.05 -4.98 -9.64
CA PHE A 15 -2.04 -3.97 -9.99
C PHE A 15 -2.46 -2.56 -9.59
N LEU A 16 -3.76 -2.23 -9.73
CA LEU A 16 -4.29 -0.96 -9.24
C LEU A 16 -4.09 -0.82 -7.73
N PHE A 17 -4.39 -1.87 -6.95
CA PHE A 17 -4.21 -1.84 -5.50
C PHE A 17 -2.75 -1.70 -5.12
N ALA A 18 -1.84 -2.40 -5.80
CA ALA A 18 -0.40 -2.19 -5.61
C ALA A 18 0.01 -0.74 -5.92
N ALA A 19 -0.50 -0.15 -7.00
CA ALA A 19 -0.22 1.25 -7.35
C ALA A 19 -0.76 2.23 -6.30
N VAL A 20 -1.99 2.01 -5.80
CA VAL A 20 -2.59 2.83 -4.74
C VAL A 20 -1.78 2.72 -3.45
N GLY A 21 -1.43 1.51 -3.03
CA GLY A 21 -0.61 1.27 -1.83
C GLY A 21 0.76 1.93 -1.93
N PHE A 22 1.42 1.79 -3.09
CA PHE A 22 2.70 2.44 -3.39
C PHE A 22 2.59 3.97 -3.27
N THR A 23 1.65 4.56 -3.98
CA THR A 23 1.47 6.02 -4.01
C THR A 23 1.16 6.56 -2.61
N MET A 24 0.28 5.90 -1.86
CA MET A 24 -0.06 6.34 -0.51
C MET A 24 1.11 6.20 0.46
N ALA A 25 1.90 5.13 0.36
CA ALA A 25 3.08 4.95 1.20
C ALA A 25 4.12 6.05 0.94
N VAL A 26 4.39 6.36 -0.33
CA VAL A 26 5.32 7.43 -0.73
C VAL A 26 4.81 8.79 -0.26
N ILE A 27 3.53 9.10 -0.43
CA ILE A 27 2.95 10.37 0.05
C ILE A 27 3.14 10.50 1.56
N VAL A 28 2.77 9.47 2.33
CA VAL A 28 2.90 9.50 3.79
C VAL A 28 4.36 9.62 4.22
N ALA A 29 5.28 8.86 3.62
CA ALA A 29 6.71 8.95 3.91
C ALA A 29 7.28 10.33 3.59
N ARG A 30 6.91 10.94 2.46
CA ARG A 30 7.37 12.28 2.08
C ARG A 30 6.81 13.37 2.97
N LEU A 31 5.53 13.28 3.33
CA LEU A 31 4.92 14.20 4.29
C LEU A 31 5.63 14.12 5.64
N PHE A 32 6.02 12.92 6.06
CA PHE A 32 6.78 12.72 7.28
C PHE A 32 8.14 13.41 7.24
N VAL A 33 8.89 13.29 6.14
CA VAL A 33 10.16 14.01 5.94
C VAL A 33 9.97 15.53 5.99
N VAL A 34 8.90 16.06 5.38
CA VAL A 34 8.59 17.51 5.44
C VAL A 34 8.31 17.95 6.88
N VAL A 35 7.53 17.16 7.61
CA VAL A 35 7.18 17.43 9.01
C VAL A 35 8.42 17.35 9.90
N GLU A 36 9.28 16.35 9.70
CA GLU A 36 10.52 16.17 10.42
C GLU A 36 11.47 17.36 10.23
N ALA A 37 11.65 17.83 9.00
CA ALA A 37 12.52 18.96 8.70
C ALA A 37 12.11 20.28 9.38
N ARG A 38 10.86 20.37 9.86
CA ARG A 38 10.30 21.54 10.57
C ARG A 38 10.19 21.33 12.07
N CYS A 39 10.63 20.18 12.58
CA CYS A 39 10.49 19.81 13.98
C CYS A 39 11.73 20.22 14.78
N THR A 40 11.55 21.02 15.82
CA THR A 40 12.63 21.53 16.68
C THR A 40 12.78 20.76 17.99
N GLN A 41 11.81 19.92 18.36
CA GLN A 41 11.83 19.10 19.57
C GLN A 41 11.35 17.68 19.27
N SER A 42 12.23 16.69 19.46
CA SER A 42 11.96 15.24 19.41
C SER A 42 11.37 14.73 18.09
N CYS A 43 12.19 14.71 17.02
CA CYS A 43 11.86 14.17 15.70
C CYS A 43 11.48 12.67 15.71
N PRO A 44 10.71 12.16 14.72
CA PRO A 44 10.17 10.79 14.69
C PRO A 44 11.16 9.80 14.12
N VAL A 45 12.36 9.83 14.68
CA VAL A 45 13.47 9.01 14.24
C VAL A 45 13.67 7.96 15.30
N ILE A 46 13.29 6.72 15.01
CA ILE A 46 13.62 5.60 15.88
C ILE A 46 15.13 5.39 15.74
N ARG A 47 15.87 5.81 16.75
CA ARG A 47 17.30 5.56 16.88
C ARG A 47 17.52 4.43 17.88
N VAL A 48 18.05 3.32 17.42
CA VAL A 48 18.50 2.22 18.29
C VAL A 48 20.02 2.23 18.28
N GLN A 49 20.65 2.49 19.44
CA GLN A 49 22.11 2.57 19.58
C GLN A 49 22.79 3.53 18.58
N GLY A 50 22.12 4.64 18.23
CA GLY A 50 22.61 5.61 17.24
C GLY A 50 22.29 5.27 15.79
N PHE A 51 21.74 4.10 15.49
CA PHE A 51 21.30 3.71 14.15
C PHE A 51 19.88 4.20 13.85
N HIS A 52 19.71 4.93 12.76
CA HIS A 52 18.39 5.37 12.29
C HIS A 52 17.68 4.22 11.56
N ILE A 53 16.57 3.75 12.13
CA ILE A 53 15.72 2.76 11.47
C ILE A 53 14.91 3.46 10.38
N HIS A 54 15.35 3.26 9.14
CA HIS A 54 14.69 3.75 7.94
C HIS A 54 13.41 2.95 7.68
N HIS A 55 12.42 3.58 7.07
CA HIS A 55 11.15 2.90 6.79
C HIS A 55 11.29 1.83 5.69
N LEU A 56 12.46 1.77 5.03
CA LEU A 56 12.96 0.65 4.25
C LEU A 56 12.71 -0.71 4.95
N TYR A 57 13.04 -0.84 6.23
CA TYR A 57 12.97 -2.13 6.94
C TYR A 57 11.53 -2.63 7.07
N TYR A 58 10.61 -1.73 7.39
CA TYR A 58 9.18 -2.04 7.38
C TYR A 58 8.71 -2.42 5.97
N GLY A 59 9.21 -1.72 4.95
CA GLY A 59 8.94 -2.04 3.56
C GLY A 59 9.37 -3.45 3.16
N VAL A 60 10.58 -3.86 3.53
CA VAL A 60 11.11 -5.22 3.26
C VAL A 60 10.29 -6.29 3.97
N ILE A 61 9.96 -6.09 5.25
CA ILE A 61 9.15 -7.06 6.02
C ILE A 61 7.76 -7.22 5.39
N LEU A 62 7.09 -6.10 5.07
CA LEU A 62 5.79 -6.12 4.41
C LEU A 62 5.86 -6.79 3.04
N LEU A 63 6.88 -6.46 2.24
CA LEU A 63 7.06 -7.04 0.92
C LEU A 63 7.22 -8.56 0.99
N LEU A 64 8.09 -9.07 1.86
CA LEU A 64 8.34 -10.50 2.00
C LEU A 64 7.11 -11.26 2.52
N ALA A 65 6.49 -10.77 3.60
CA ALA A 65 5.35 -11.43 4.21
C ALA A 65 4.15 -11.48 3.26
N LEU A 66 3.82 -10.35 2.62
CA LEU A 66 2.60 -10.25 1.81
C LEU A 66 2.81 -10.78 0.39
N SER A 67 4.02 -10.74 -0.16
CA SER A 67 4.29 -11.47 -1.41
C SER A 67 4.17 -12.99 -1.22
N THR A 68 4.60 -13.50 -0.08
CA THR A 68 4.40 -14.91 0.29
C THR A 68 2.90 -15.25 0.35
N ILE A 69 2.11 -14.47 1.09
CA ILE A 69 0.65 -14.68 1.18
C ILE A 69 0.01 -14.59 -0.21
N MET A 70 0.39 -13.60 -1.02
CA MET A 70 -0.13 -13.39 -2.37
C MET A 70 0.12 -14.58 -3.31
N VAL A 71 1.29 -15.22 -3.21
CA VAL A 71 1.64 -16.41 -4.01
C VAL A 71 0.82 -17.64 -3.59
N PHE A 72 0.60 -17.82 -2.29
CA PHE A 72 -0.12 -18.99 -1.76
C PHE A 72 -1.64 -18.80 -1.65
N ALA A 73 -2.13 -17.56 -1.75
CA ALA A 73 -3.56 -17.27 -1.71
C ALA A 73 -4.29 -17.95 -2.88
N THR A 74 -5.37 -18.67 -2.57
CA THR A 74 -6.23 -19.33 -3.55
C THR A 74 -7.35 -18.42 -4.05
N ASP A 75 -7.79 -17.49 -3.21
CA ASP A 75 -8.84 -16.51 -3.47
C ASP A 75 -8.28 -15.21 -4.07
N VAL A 76 -8.96 -14.67 -5.08
CA VAL A 76 -8.50 -13.47 -5.81
C VAL A 76 -8.54 -12.21 -4.93
N ARG A 77 -9.49 -12.10 -4.00
CA ARG A 77 -9.63 -10.92 -3.15
C ARG A 77 -8.49 -10.83 -2.15
N THR A 78 -8.11 -11.96 -1.57
CA THR A 78 -6.93 -12.09 -0.71
C THR A 78 -5.65 -11.69 -1.45
N ARG A 79 -5.53 -12.03 -2.74
CA ARG A 79 -4.40 -11.58 -3.58
C ARG A 79 -4.43 -10.08 -3.81
N TRP A 80 -5.60 -9.49 -4.06
CA TRP A 80 -5.74 -8.04 -4.20
C TRP A 80 -5.40 -7.30 -2.92
N ASP A 81 -5.89 -7.76 -1.78
CA ASP A 81 -5.56 -7.19 -0.47
C ASP A 81 -4.06 -7.29 -0.19
N SER A 82 -3.45 -8.43 -0.50
CA SER A 82 -2.00 -8.61 -0.40
C SER A 82 -1.24 -7.68 -1.36
N ALA A 83 -1.75 -7.47 -2.57
CA ALA A 83 -1.16 -6.58 -3.56
C ALA A 83 -1.13 -5.12 -3.08
N LEU A 84 -2.18 -4.65 -2.40
CA LEU A 84 -2.20 -3.33 -1.76
C LEU A 84 -0.99 -3.16 -0.82
N ILE A 85 -0.81 -4.11 0.09
CA ILE A 85 0.25 -4.04 1.10
C ILE A 85 1.64 -4.30 0.50
N VAL A 86 1.76 -5.14 -0.52
CA VAL A 86 2.98 -5.26 -1.35
C VAL A 86 3.32 -3.91 -1.98
N GLY A 87 2.33 -3.19 -2.50
CA GLY A 87 2.47 -1.83 -2.98
C GLY A 87 3.01 -0.88 -1.92
N VAL A 88 2.44 -0.93 -0.70
CA VAL A 88 2.94 -0.16 0.46
C VAL A 88 4.41 -0.48 0.72
N GLY A 89 4.77 -1.76 0.78
CA GLY A 89 6.14 -2.20 1.00
C GLY A 89 7.11 -1.70 -0.06
N LEU A 90 6.72 -1.79 -1.34
CA LEU A 90 7.49 -1.24 -2.46
C LEU A 90 7.65 0.28 -2.38
N GLY A 91 6.61 1.00 -1.98
CA GLY A 91 6.65 2.45 -1.82
C GLY A 91 7.66 2.87 -0.76
N LEU A 92 7.62 2.22 0.42
CA LEU A 92 8.58 2.46 1.50
C LEU A 92 10.02 2.12 1.12
N ILE A 93 10.23 1.07 0.31
CA ILE A 93 11.57 0.74 -0.19
C ILE A 93 12.04 1.79 -1.19
N ALA A 94 11.21 2.12 -2.17
CA ALA A 94 11.55 3.05 -3.24
C ALA A 94 11.88 4.46 -2.70
N ASP A 95 11.21 4.87 -1.62
CA ASP A 95 11.45 6.16 -0.96
C ASP A 95 12.89 6.33 -0.47
N GLU A 96 13.49 5.23 -0.02
CA GLU A 96 14.80 5.17 0.60
C GLU A 96 15.93 4.91 -0.41
N ILE A 97 15.61 4.49 -1.65
CA ILE A 97 16.63 4.25 -2.70
C ILE A 97 17.46 5.51 -2.96
N GLY A 98 16.81 6.67 -3.04
CA GLY A 98 17.48 7.95 -3.25
C GLY A 98 18.53 8.24 -2.16
N LEU A 99 18.12 8.09 -0.89
CA LEU A 99 18.98 8.42 0.24
C LEU A 99 20.05 7.35 0.48
N LEU A 100 19.67 6.07 0.53
CA LEU A 100 20.55 4.99 0.99
C LEU A 100 21.43 4.42 -0.13
N ILE A 101 20.89 4.30 -1.34
CA ILE A 101 21.59 3.69 -2.47
C ILE A 101 22.28 4.77 -3.31
N LEU A 102 21.51 5.77 -3.76
CA LEU A 102 22.02 6.83 -4.62
C LEU A 102 22.78 7.92 -3.86
N ARG A 103 22.70 7.95 -2.52
CA ARG A 103 23.36 8.93 -1.65
C ARG A 103 22.99 10.38 -1.99
N VAL A 104 21.76 10.60 -2.46
CA VAL A 104 21.22 11.94 -2.76
C VAL A 104 20.10 12.33 -1.80
N PRO A 105 19.86 13.64 -1.58
CA PRO A 105 18.74 14.09 -0.78
C PRO A 105 17.39 13.62 -1.33
N TYR A 106 16.41 13.49 -0.44
CA TYR A 106 15.03 13.10 -0.78
C TYR A 106 14.45 13.88 -1.97
N TRP A 107 14.66 15.19 -2.02
CA TRP A 107 14.11 16.08 -3.06
C TRP A 107 14.96 16.17 -4.33
N ALA A 108 16.07 15.43 -4.42
CA ALA A 108 16.90 15.42 -5.61
C ALA A 108 16.19 14.72 -6.78
N ILE A 109 16.46 15.19 -8.01
CA ILE A 109 15.87 14.62 -9.23
C ILE A 109 16.05 13.09 -9.33
N PRO A 110 17.23 12.49 -9.02
CA PRO A 110 17.38 11.03 -9.09
C PRO A 110 16.46 10.26 -8.11
N SER A 111 16.22 10.82 -6.93
CA SER A 111 15.30 10.25 -5.93
C SER A 111 13.85 10.32 -6.43
N LEU A 112 13.42 11.48 -6.95
CA LEU A 112 12.08 11.65 -7.52
C LEU A 112 11.87 10.79 -8.78
N ALA A 113 12.88 10.68 -9.63
CA ALA A 113 12.84 9.84 -10.83
C ALA A 113 12.68 8.36 -10.48
N THR A 114 13.31 7.89 -9.40
CA THR A 114 13.14 6.51 -8.91
C THR A 114 11.68 6.27 -8.52
N LEU A 115 11.10 7.16 -7.71
CA LEU A 115 9.69 7.06 -7.33
C LEU A 115 8.75 7.07 -8.54
N ALA A 116 8.99 7.99 -9.48
CA ALA A 116 8.22 8.11 -10.70
C ALA A 116 8.31 6.84 -11.56
N ALA A 117 9.50 6.24 -11.67
CA ALA A 117 9.70 5.01 -12.45
C ALA A 117 8.91 3.82 -11.86
N PHE A 118 8.98 3.60 -10.55
CA PHE A 118 8.21 2.53 -9.89
C PHE A 118 6.70 2.76 -9.98
N GLY A 119 6.24 3.98 -9.69
CA GLY A 119 4.83 4.34 -9.80
C GLY A 119 4.31 4.17 -11.23
N LEU A 120 5.03 4.70 -12.22
CA LEU A 120 4.69 4.58 -13.63
C LEU A 120 4.62 3.11 -14.06
N ALA A 121 5.58 2.27 -13.66
CA ALA A 121 5.57 0.85 -13.97
C ALA A 121 4.30 0.14 -13.45
N LEU A 122 3.87 0.45 -12.22
CA LEU A 122 2.64 -0.11 -11.63
C LEU A 122 1.37 0.38 -12.34
N TYR A 123 1.29 1.66 -12.68
CA TYR A 123 0.15 2.20 -13.43
C TYR A 123 0.11 1.70 -14.88
N LEU A 124 1.25 1.57 -15.55
CA LEU A 124 1.35 0.95 -16.87
C LEU A 124 0.99 -0.53 -16.84
N ALA A 125 1.40 -1.27 -15.81
CA ALA A 125 0.99 -2.66 -15.63
C ALA A 125 -0.53 -2.78 -15.43
N THR A 126 -1.13 -1.85 -14.67
CA THR A 126 -2.59 -1.74 -14.50
C THR A 126 -3.27 -1.49 -15.84
N ALA A 127 -2.81 -0.49 -16.60
CA ALA A 127 -3.37 -0.15 -17.92
C ALA A 127 -3.23 -1.31 -18.90
N TYR A 128 -2.05 -1.95 -18.96
CA TYR A 128 -1.81 -3.12 -19.81
C TYR A 128 -2.76 -4.27 -19.47
N LYS A 129 -2.99 -4.55 -18.18
CA LYS A 129 -3.95 -5.58 -17.78
C LYS A 129 -5.40 -5.19 -18.07
N LEU A 130 -5.75 -3.92 -17.95
CA LEU A 130 -7.06 -3.42 -18.34
C LEU A 130 -7.32 -3.60 -19.84
N LEU A 131 -6.30 -3.37 -20.67
CA LEU A 131 -6.39 -3.53 -22.13
C LEU A 131 -6.41 -4.99 -22.58
N THR A 132 -5.68 -5.88 -21.89
CA THR A 132 -5.55 -7.30 -22.30
C THR A 132 -6.62 -8.21 -21.71
N VAL A 133 -7.07 -7.94 -20.48
CA VAL A 133 -8.03 -8.78 -19.75
C VAL A 133 -9.42 -8.13 -19.67
N GLY A 134 -9.51 -6.82 -19.91
CA GLY A 134 -10.74 -6.05 -19.81
C GLY A 134 -11.09 -5.65 -18.38
N ARG A 135 -12.35 -5.26 -18.18
CA ARG A 135 -12.88 -4.71 -16.91
C ARG A 135 -13.54 -5.75 -15.99
N ARG A 136 -13.49 -7.04 -16.34
CA ARG A 136 -14.24 -8.10 -15.65
C ARG A 136 -13.94 -8.13 -14.14
N ASP A 137 -12.68 -8.01 -13.77
CA ASP A 137 -12.24 -8.04 -12.37
C ASP A 137 -12.83 -6.90 -11.53
N PHE A 138 -13.09 -5.73 -12.14
CA PHE A 138 -13.74 -4.62 -11.45
C PHE A 138 -15.21 -4.92 -11.10
N GLY A 139 -15.87 -5.81 -11.84
CA GLY A 139 -17.22 -6.27 -11.50
C GLY A 139 -17.27 -7.22 -10.30
N LEU A 140 -16.12 -7.76 -9.88
CA LEU A 140 -16.01 -8.66 -8.72
C LEU A 140 -15.68 -7.92 -7.42
N LEU A 141 -15.29 -6.63 -7.52
CA LEU A 141 -15.10 -5.76 -6.36
C LEU A 141 -16.44 -5.56 -5.68
N ASP A 142 -16.51 -5.94 -4.41
CA ASP A 142 -17.65 -5.60 -3.60
C ASP A 142 -17.41 -4.33 -2.77
N ARG A 143 -18.51 -3.85 -2.20
CA ARG A 143 -18.50 -2.68 -1.32
C ARG A 143 -17.65 -2.89 -0.06
N TYR A 144 -17.56 -4.12 0.46
CA TYR A 144 -16.88 -4.42 1.71
C TYR A 144 -15.36 -4.33 1.53
N GLN A 145 -14.84 -4.90 0.46
CA GLN A 145 -13.44 -4.80 0.06
C GLN A 145 -13.06 -3.35 -0.21
N THR A 146 -13.86 -2.65 -1.01
CA THR A 146 -13.60 -1.24 -1.37
C THR A 146 -13.54 -0.35 -0.13
N LEU A 147 -14.52 -0.46 0.78
CA LEU A 147 -14.54 0.33 2.02
C LEU A 147 -13.46 -0.08 3.02
N SER A 148 -13.09 -1.36 3.06
CA SER A 148 -11.98 -1.83 3.90
C SER A 148 -10.65 -1.24 3.43
N ILE A 149 -10.42 -1.22 2.12
CA ILE A 149 -9.21 -0.64 1.52
C ILE A 149 -9.18 0.87 1.72
N PHE A 150 -10.31 1.55 1.55
CA PHE A 150 -10.42 2.96 1.89
C PHE A 150 -10.09 3.22 3.37
N GLY A 151 -10.55 2.33 4.27
CA GLY A 151 -10.16 2.33 5.68
C GLY A 151 -8.65 2.15 5.89
N VAL A 152 -7.99 1.24 5.18
CA VAL A 152 -6.52 1.06 5.23
C VAL A 152 -5.79 2.32 4.76
N VAL A 153 -6.21 2.93 3.65
CA VAL A 153 -5.62 4.17 3.13
C VAL A 153 -5.79 5.33 4.12
N LEU A 154 -6.97 5.46 4.73
CA LEU A 154 -7.18 6.45 5.79
C LEU A 154 -6.33 6.18 7.02
N ALA A 155 -6.15 4.92 7.42
CA ALA A 155 -5.26 4.56 8.52
C ALA A 155 -3.82 4.98 8.22
N MET A 156 -3.34 4.78 6.99
CA MET A 156 -2.02 5.24 6.54
C MET A 156 -1.86 6.76 6.67
N LEU A 157 -2.85 7.54 6.24
CA LEU A 157 -2.85 9.00 6.42
C LEU A 157 -2.86 9.40 7.90
N GLY A 158 -3.56 8.62 8.72
CA GLY A 158 -3.60 8.78 10.16
C GLY A 158 -2.23 8.63 10.83
N PHE A 159 -1.26 7.91 10.25
CA PHE A 159 0.08 7.76 10.87
C PHE A 159 0.81 9.08 11.09
N LEU A 160 0.41 10.16 10.41
CA LEU A 160 0.87 11.51 10.69
C LEU A 160 0.55 11.98 12.14
N TYR A 161 -0.38 11.32 12.84
CA TYR A 161 -0.83 11.63 14.21
C TYR A 161 0.15 11.24 15.32
N PHE A 162 0.97 10.19 15.14
CA PHE A 162 1.64 9.54 16.27
C PHE A 162 2.66 10.45 16.97
N GLY A 163 2.24 10.95 18.15
CA GLY A 163 3.10 11.32 19.28
C GLY A 163 3.68 12.73 19.30
N ARG A 164 2.98 13.79 18.84
CA ARG A 164 3.65 15.09 18.59
C ARG A 164 2.82 16.35 18.80
N PRO A 165 3.44 17.47 19.21
CA PRO A 165 2.88 18.80 19.08
C PRO A 165 3.00 19.27 17.62
N LEU A 166 2.25 18.64 16.71
CA LEU A 166 1.98 19.23 15.41
C LEU A 166 1.07 20.45 15.59
N ARG A 167 0.99 21.33 14.58
CA ARG A 167 -0.11 22.33 14.55
C ARG A 167 -1.42 21.58 14.78
N ALA A 168 -2.27 22.08 15.67
CA ALA A 168 -3.52 21.40 16.08
C ALA A 168 -4.36 20.92 14.89
N MET A 169 -4.32 21.65 13.77
CA MET A 169 -4.95 21.26 12.50
C MET A 169 -4.52 19.88 11.99
N TYR A 170 -3.21 19.57 11.95
CA TYR A 170 -2.72 18.29 11.46
C TYR A 170 -3.03 17.14 12.43
N ALA A 171 -2.96 17.41 13.73
CA ALA A 171 -3.32 16.44 14.76
C ALA A 171 -4.81 16.07 14.66
N ASN A 172 -5.69 17.06 14.49
CA ASN A 172 -7.13 16.84 14.33
C ASN A 172 -7.45 16.07 13.04
N ALA A 173 -6.83 16.45 11.91
CA ALA A 173 -7.04 15.76 10.64
C ALA A 173 -6.61 14.28 10.72
N ALA A 174 -5.46 14.01 11.34
CA ALA A 174 -4.95 12.65 11.47
C ALA A 174 -5.77 11.82 12.49
N LEU A 175 -6.27 12.43 13.57
CA LEU A 175 -7.22 11.78 14.49
C LEU A 175 -8.53 11.41 13.78
N VAL A 176 -9.10 12.33 13.00
CA VAL A 176 -10.30 12.08 12.18
C VAL A 176 -10.06 10.92 11.21
N ALA A 177 -8.89 10.87 10.57
CA ALA A 177 -8.52 9.77 9.69
C ALA A 177 -8.45 8.42 10.43
N TRP A 178 -7.84 8.36 11.62
CA TRP A 178 -7.80 7.15 12.46
C TRP A 178 -9.17 6.69 12.92
N VAL A 179 -10.01 7.61 13.41
CA VAL A 179 -11.37 7.29 13.86
C VAL A 179 -12.20 6.75 12.70
N SER A 180 -12.15 7.44 11.54
CA SER A 180 -12.86 7.03 10.34
C SER A 180 -12.37 5.66 9.83
N ALA A 181 -11.06 5.45 9.78
CA ALA A 181 -10.46 4.17 9.41
C ALA A 181 -10.90 3.04 10.34
N SER A 182 -10.88 3.29 11.66
CA SER A 182 -11.29 2.31 12.67
C SER A 182 -12.76 1.92 12.51
N ILE A 183 -13.64 2.89 12.30
CA ILE A 183 -15.07 2.64 12.04
C ILE A 183 -15.23 1.78 10.78
N LEU A 184 -14.55 2.14 9.68
CA LEU A 184 -14.64 1.40 8.42
C LEU A 184 -14.12 -0.03 8.55
N LEU A 185 -12.98 -0.23 9.18
CA LEU A 185 -12.36 -1.56 9.34
C LEU A 185 -13.16 -2.45 10.28
N LEU A 186 -13.72 -1.91 11.36
CA LEU A 186 -14.56 -2.67 12.29
C LEU A 186 -15.91 -3.07 11.66
N THR A 187 -16.51 -2.19 10.87
CA THR A 187 -17.85 -2.44 10.29
C THR A 187 -17.80 -3.22 8.98
N PHE A 188 -16.90 -2.86 8.07
CA PHE A 188 -16.80 -3.45 6.73
C PHE A 188 -15.67 -4.46 6.61
N GLY A 189 -14.56 -4.30 7.33
CA GLY A 189 -13.45 -5.27 7.33
C GLY A 189 -13.87 -6.63 7.86
N ARG A 190 -14.67 -6.68 8.92
CA ARG A 190 -15.23 -7.94 9.42
C ARG A 190 -16.09 -8.63 8.36
N LYS A 191 -16.94 -7.88 7.65
CA LYS A 191 -17.81 -8.42 6.59
C LYS A 191 -16.99 -8.89 5.39
N HIS A 192 -15.96 -8.13 5.01
CA HIS A 192 -15.02 -8.49 3.95
C HIS A 192 -14.33 -9.84 4.22
N ILE A 193 -13.80 -10.04 5.43
CA ILE A 193 -13.19 -11.31 5.83
C ILE A 193 -14.22 -12.45 5.82
N GLN A 194 -15.47 -12.18 6.21
CA GLN A 194 -16.55 -13.16 6.15
C GLN A 194 -16.89 -13.54 4.71
N GLU A 195 -16.91 -12.60 3.78
CA GLU A 195 -17.12 -12.87 2.35
C GLU A 195 -15.98 -13.73 1.77
N ILE A 196 -14.71 -13.38 2.03
CA ILE A 196 -13.57 -14.21 1.59
C ILE A 196 -13.71 -15.67 2.05
N ARG A 197 -14.22 -15.89 3.27
CA ARG A 197 -14.41 -17.24 3.83
C ARG A 197 -15.64 -17.98 3.28
N ARG A 198 -16.72 -17.25 2.97
CA ARG A 198 -18.00 -17.85 2.55
C ARG A 198 -18.10 -18.05 1.05
N THR A 199 -17.56 -17.11 0.28
CA THR A 199 -17.70 -17.01 -1.18
C THR A 199 -16.33 -16.76 -1.83
N PRO A 200 -15.34 -17.67 -1.62
CA PRO A 200 -14.02 -17.50 -2.20
C PRO A 200 -14.11 -17.44 -3.73
N LEU A 201 -13.55 -16.37 -4.29
CA LEU A 201 -13.48 -16.15 -5.72
C LEU A 201 -12.25 -16.86 -6.28
N ASN A 202 -12.48 -18.06 -6.80
CA ASN A 202 -11.45 -18.80 -7.52
C ASN A 202 -11.15 -18.11 -8.86
N PRO A 203 -9.87 -17.99 -9.28
CA PRO A 203 -9.53 -17.47 -10.60
C PRO A 203 -10.18 -18.34 -11.68
N VAL A 204 -11.14 -17.77 -12.41
CA VAL A 204 -11.74 -18.45 -13.57
C VAL A 204 -10.68 -18.52 -14.66
N PRO A 205 -10.44 -19.70 -15.28
CA PRO A 205 -9.51 -19.78 -16.40
C PRO A 205 -9.92 -18.79 -17.51
N PRO A 206 -8.95 -18.24 -18.27
CA PRO A 206 -9.28 -17.39 -19.40
C PRO A 206 -10.24 -18.13 -20.34
N SER A 207 -11.29 -17.44 -20.79
CA SER A 207 -12.16 -17.95 -21.86
C SER A 207 -11.29 -18.19 -23.11
N PRO A 208 -11.51 -19.31 -23.83
CA PRO A 208 -10.76 -19.64 -25.04
C PRO A 208 -10.86 -18.54 -26.10
#